data_AF-A0A496Y030-F1
#
_entry.id   AF-A0A496Y030-F1
#
_cell.length_a   1.000
_cell.length_b   1.000
_cell.length_c   1.000
_cell.angle_alpha   90.00
_cell.angle_beta   90.00
_cell.angle_gamma   90.00
#
_symmetry.space_group_name_H-M   'P 1'
#
loop_
_entity.id
_entity.type
_entity.pdbx_description
1 polymer ?
#
loop_
_entity_poly.entity_id
_entity_poly.type
_entity_poly.pdbx_seq_one_letter_code
_entity_poly.pdbx_strand_id
1 'polypeptide(L)' 'PEVELTYINLNDGTLEGLRHRRLRAFSVQYHPEASPGPHDAHYLFDEFFHLLYLIKSIKTLSI' A
#
# COMPACT_ATOMS: atom_id res chain seq x y z
N PRO A 1 -13.42 -11.64 5.93
CA PRO A 1 -12.26 -11.57 5.02
C PRO A 1 -10.97 -11.14 5.75
N GLU A 2 -9.83 -11.66 5.29
CA GLU A 2 -8.50 -11.34 5.83
C GLU A 2 -7.93 -10.01 5.30
N VAL A 3 -8.56 -9.47 4.25
CA VAL A 3 -8.25 -8.20 3.60
C VAL A 3 -9.40 -7.21 3.76
N GLU A 4 -9.07 -5.92 3.71
CA GLU A 4 -9.98 -4.79 3.65
C GLU A 4 -9.75 -3.98 2.36
N LEU A 5 -10.82 -3.38 1.85
CA LEU A 5 -10.79 -2.56 0.65
C LEU A 5 -10.33 -1.16 1.07
N THR A 6 -9.37 -0.59 0.34
CA THR A 6 -8.78 0.72 0.67
C THR A 6 -9.13 1.81 -0.35
N TYR A 7 -9.28 1.44 -1.62
CA TYR A 7 -9.64 2.37 -2.69
C TYR A 7 -10.70 1.75 -3.59
N ILE A 8 -11.65 2.58 -4.02
CA ILE A 8 -12.71 2.24 -4.96
C ILE A 8 -12.68 3.28 -6.08
N ASN A 9 -12.80 2.81 -7.32
CA ASN A 9 -12.89 3.65 -8.49
C ASN A 9 -14.20 4.45 -8.46
N LEU A 10 -14.11 5.77 -8.58
CA LEU A 10 -15.28 6.65 -8.50
C LEU A 10 -16.20 6.56 -9.73
N ASN A 11 -15.69 6.09 -10.87
CA ASN A 11 -16.47 6.04 -12.11
C ASN A 11 -17.36 4.80 -12.18
N ASP A 12 -16.87 3.65 -11.76
CA ASP A 12 -17.54 2.35 -11.96
C ASP A 12 -17.64 1.48 -10.70
N GLY A 13 -17.10 1.93 -9.57
CA GLY A 13 -17.14 1.19 -8.31
C GLY A 13 -16.22 -0.03 -8.26
N THR A 14 -15.30 -0.17 -9.21
CA THR A 14 -14.30 -1.25 -9.20
C THR A 14 -13.29 -1.07 -8.07
N LEU A 15 -12.67 -2.16 -7.67
CA LEU A 15 -11.69 -2.18 -6.59
C LEU A 15 -10.34 -1.65 -7.06
N GLU A 16 -9.78 -0.68 -6.33
CA GLU A 16 -8.50 -0.02 -6.68
C GLU A 16 -7.39 -0.25 -5.63
N GLY A 17 -7.73 -0.83 -4.48
CA GLY A 17 -6.71 -1.15 -3.48
C GLY A 17 -7.19 -2.04 -2.34
N LEU A 18 -6.22 -2.74 -1.77
CA LEU A 18 -6.40 -3.77 -0.75
C LEU A 18 -5.37 -3.60 0.35
N ARG A 19 -5.75 -3.93 1.59
CA ARG A 19 -4.82 -4.09 2.71
C ARG A 19 -5.11 -5.37 3.47
N HIS A 20 -4.06 -6.10 3.84
CA HIS A 20 -4.21 -7.25 4.70
C HIS A 20 -4.35 -6.81 6.17
N ARG A 21 -5.30 -7.39 6.92
CA ARG A 21 -5.63 -6.95 8.29
C ARG A 21 -4.56 -7.31 9.33
N ARG A 22 -3.84 -8.41 9.10
CA ARG A 22 -2.77 -8.91 10.00
C ARG A 22 -1.35 -8.78 9.45
N LEU A 23 -1.14 -9.03 8.16
CA LEU A 23 0.15 -8.90 7.50
C LEU A 23 0.44 -7.45 7.14
N ARG A 24 1.72 -7.08 7.15
CA ARG A 24 2.21 -5.78 6.68
C ARG A 24 2.25 -5.74 5.15
N ALA A 25 1.10 -5.85 4.52
CA ALA A 25 0.95 -5.94 3.07
C ALA A 25 -0.25 -5.13 2.57
N PHE A 26 -0.04 -4.42 1.47
CA PHE A 26 -1.07 -3.69 0.75
C PHE A 26 -0.77 -3.73 -0.76
N SER A 27 -1.78 -3.42 -1.58
CA SER A 27 -1.63 -3.25 -3.02
C SER A 27 -2.58 -2.19 -3.55
N VAL A 28 -2.23 -1.64 -4.71
CA VAL A 28 -3.08 -0.74 -5.50
C VAL A 28 -3.13 -1.24 -6.94
N GLN A 29 -4.23 -0.94 -7.65
CA GLN A 29 -4.42 -1.34 -9.04
C GLN A 29 -3.86 -0.30 -10.03
N TYR A 30 -3.85 0.97 -9.66
CA TYR A 30 -3.26 2.06 -10.43
C TYR A 30 -1.74 2.15 -10.28
N HIS A 31 -1.13 3.05 -11.05
CA HIS A 31 0.32 3.31 -11.11
C HIS A 31 0.73 4.45 -10.17
N PRO A 32 1.16 4.17 -8.92
CA PRO A 32 1.56 5.21 -7.99
C PRO A 32 2.80 5.98 -8.43
N GLU A 33 3.64 5.42 -9.29
CA GLU A 33 4.83 6.06 -9.86
C GLU A 33 4.49 7.19 -10.85
N ALA A 34 3.29 7.16 -11.44
CA ALA A 34 2.87 8.01 -12.54
C ALA A 34 3.81 7.94 -13.78
N SER A 35 3.96 9.04 -14.52
CA SER A 35 4.79 9.16 -15.74
C SER A 35 4.27 8.41 -16.99
N PRO A 36 3.21 8.94 -17.66
CA PRO A 36 2.52 10.20 -17.39
C PRO A 36 1.45 10.07 -16.29
N GLY A 37 1.01 11.19 -15.71
CA GLY A 37 -0.08 11.22 -14.74
C GLY A 37 0.20 12.09 -13.51
N PRO A 38 -0.78 12.26 -12.61
CA PRO A 38 -0.63 13.01 -11.37
C PRO A 38 0.21 12.24 -10.34
N HIS A 39 0.89 12.98 -9.46
CA HIS A 39 1.74 12.41 -8.41
C HIS A 39 1.01 12.21 -7.07
N ASP A 40 -0.32 12.25 -7.07
CA ASP A 40 -1.17 12.20 -5.86
C ASP A 40 -0.99 10.90 -5.05
N ALA A 41 -0.51 9.84 -5.70
CA ALA A 41 -0.29 8.52 -5.13
C ALA A 41 1.15 8.25 -4.65
N HIS A 42 2.07 9.22 -4.75
CA HIS A 42 3.49 9.04 -4.41
C HIS A 42 3.73 8.63 -2.95
N TYR A 43 2.86 9.04 -2.03
CA TYR A 43 2.95 8.69 -0.59
C TYR A 43 2.91 7.17 -0.33
N LEU A 44 2.40 6.37 -1.27
CA LEU A 44 2.38 4.91 -1.14
C LEU A 44 3.81 4.33 -1.13
N PHE A 45 4.78 5.00 -1.74
CA PHE A 45 6.18 4.62 -1.62
C PHE A 45 6.71 4.88 -0.20
N ASP A 46 6.38 6.03 0.39
CA ASP A 46 6.75 6.34 1.78
C ASP A 46 6.15 5.31 2.76
N GLU A 47 4.90 4.92 2.53
CA GLU A 47 4.26 3.86 3.32
C GLU A 47 5.00 2.52 3.15
N PHE A 48 5.33 2.14 1.91
CA PHE A 48 6.11 0.93 1.65
C PHE A 48 7.46 0.95 2.37
N PHE A 49 8.21 2.07 2.32
CA PHE A 49 9.47 2.21 3.04
C PHE A 49 9.28 2.12 4.56
N HIS A 50 8.23 2.74 5.10
CA HIS A 50 7.92 2.64 6.53
C HIS A 50 7.72 1.19 6.97
N LEU A 51 7.00 0.38 6.18
CA LEU A 51 6.83 -1.03 6.45
C LEU A 51 8.17 -1.79 6.44
N LEU A 52 9.05 -1.49 5.48
CA LEU A 52 10.39 -2.10 5.41
C LEU A 52 11.25 -1.76 6.64
N TYR A 53 11.30 -0.49 7.04
CA TYR A 53 12.08 -0.07 8.21
C TYR A 53 11.57 -0.71 9.50
N LEU A 54 10.25 -0.80 9.65
CA LEU A 54 9.65 -1.46 10.82
C LEU A 54 9.96 -2.95 10.87
N ILE A 55 9.94 -3.65 9.73
CA ILE A 55 10.34 -5.06 9.64
C ILE A 55 11.83 -5.23 10.02
N LYS A 56 12.70 -4.33 9.54
CA LYS A 56 14.13 -4.35 9.87
C LYS A 56 14.36 -4.14 11.37
N SER A 57 13.68 -3.17 11.98
CA SER A 57 13.80 -2.90 13.42
C SER A 57 13.35 -4.09 14.28
N ILE A 58 12.23 -4.74 13.93
CA ILE A 58 11.77 -5.94 14.64
C ILE A 58 12.77 -7.08 14.54
N LYS A 59 13.35 -7.30 13.34
CA LYS A 59 14.39 -8.33 13.16
C LYS A 59 15.62 -8.02 14.01
N THR A 60 16.09 -6.78 14.05
CA THR A 60 17.24 -6.38 14.87
C THR A 60 17.00 -6.54 16.38
N LEU A 61 15.76 -6.43 16.85
CA LEU A 61 15.40 -6.65 18.26
C LEU A 61 15.23 -8.13 18.64
N SER A 62 15.16 -9.03 17.65
CA SER A 62 14.84 -10.46 17.83
C SER A 62 16.07 -11.38 17.69
N ILE A 63 17.26 -10.79 17.53
CA ILE A 63 18.60 -11.44 17.58
C ILE A 63 19.35 -10.89 18.77
#